data_AF-A0A293LGN3-F1
#
_entry.id   AF-A0A293LGN3-F1
#
_cell.length_a   1.000
_cell.length_b   1.000
_cell.length_c   1.000
_cell.angle_alpha   90.00
_cell.angle_beta   90.00
_cell.angle_gamma   90.00
#
_symmetry.space_group_name_H-M   'P 1'
#
loop_
_entity.id
_entity.type
_entity.pdbx_description
1 polymer ?
#
loop_
_entity_poly.entity_id
_entity_poly.type
_entity_poly.pdbx_seq_one_letter_code
_entity_poly.pdbx_strand_id
1 'polypeptide(L)'
;MSNISIPSDQHMSSWTRGPDTFLSWFFVTELHVWICLTRAMAERDQRKALFLRNEVISNLWKDTQERIKKLARMPTEMQREGMQDLSQHLNAALALYDEGLQGDDKALAGALWRVILSCNGEEPVYTIL
;
A
#
# COMPACT_ATOMS: atom_id res chain seq x y z
N MET A 1 -13.45 5.71 -20.50
CA MET A 1 -12.34 4.97 -19.86
C MET A 1 -12.95 3.84 -19.07
N SER A 2 -12.77 2.60 -19.50
CA SER A 2 -13.41 1.44 -18.88
C SER A 2 -12.69 1.08 -17.58
N ASN A 3 -13.35 1.29 -16.44
CA ASN A 3 -12.91 0.81 -15.14
C ASN A 3 -12.79 -0.71 -15.20
N ILE A 4 -11.56 -1.22 -15.20
CA ILE A 4 -11.28 -2.64 -15.07
C ILE A 4 -11.42 -2.98 -13.59
N SER A 5 -12.63 -3.38 -13.20
CA SER A 5 -12.89 -3.96 -11.88
C SER A 5 -12.18 -5.31 -11.81
N ILE A 6 -11.10 -5.36 -11.02
CA ILE A 6 -10.55 -6.63 -10.54
C ILE A 6 -11.65 -7.27 -9.66
N PRO A 7 -11.95 -8.58 -9.78
CA PRO A 7 -12.92 -9.22 -8.90
C PRO A 7 -12.45 -9.05 -7.44
N SER A 8 -13.18 -8.26 -6.67
CA SER A 8 -12.84 -7.90 -5.31
C SER A 8 -13.66 -8.67 -4.30
N ASP A 9 -13.02 -8.98 -3.16
CA ASP A 9 -13.74 -9.34 -1.95
C ASP A 9 -14.60 -8.14 -1.53
N GLN A 10 -15.92 -8.26 -1.73
CA GLN A 10 -16.93 -7.22 -1.51
C GLN A 10 -16.95 -6.64 -0.08
N HIS A 11 -16.19 -7.22 0.85
CA HIS A 11 -16.11 -6.76 2.23
C HIS A 11 -15.34 -5.43 2.35
N MET A 12 -14.27 -5.21 1.57
CA MET A 12 -13.34 -4.11 1.83
C MET A 12 -13.88 -2.73 1.42
N SER A 13 -14.66 -2.66 0.33
CA SER A 13 -15.29 -1.43 -0.17
C SER A 13 -16.37 -0.86 0.76
N SER A 14 -16.86 -1.65 1.72
CA SER A 14 -17.83 -1.17 2.72
C SER A 14 -17.18 -0.35 3.85
N TRP A 15 -15.88 -0.55 4.11
CA TRP A 15 -15.15 0.08 5.21
C TRP A 15 -14.38 1.33 4.78
N THR A 16 -13.78 1.30 3.60
CA THR A 16 -13.10 2.45 3.01
C THR A 16 -14.06 3.10 2.02
N ARG A 17 -14.50 4.32 2.32
CA ARG A 17 -15.42 5.13 1.49
C ARG A 17 -14.83 5.56 0.11
N GLY A 18 -13.86 4.80 -0.42
CA GLY A 18 -13.11 5.09 -1.64
C GLY A 18 -13.34 4.04 -2.74
N PRO A 19 -12.94 4.34 -3.99
CA PRO A 19 -13.13 3.43 -5.11
C PRO A 19 -12.25 2.18 -4.97
N ASP A 20 -12.85 1.02 -5.22
CA ASP A 20 -12.19 -0.28 -5.19
C ASP A 20 -11.25 -0.43 -6.38
N THR A 21 -10.02 0.03 -6.19
CA THR A 21 -8.97 0.12 -7.18
C THR A 21 -7.75 -0.70 -6.74
N PHE A 22 -6.84 -0.93 -7.67
CA PHE A 22 -5.56 -1.55 -7.34
C PHE A 22 -4.80 -0.79 -6.24
N LEU A 23 -4.82 0.55 -6.28
CA LEU A 23 -4.15 1.39 -5.29
C LEU A 23 -4.81 1.33 -3.92
N SER A 24 -6.16 1.33 -3.85
CA SER A 24 -6.86 1.16 -2.57
C SER A 24 -6.55 -0.20 -1.92
N TRP A 25 -6.49 -1.28 -2.73
CA TRP A 25 -6.03 -2.58 -2.25
C TRP A 25 -4.57 -2.53 -1.78
N PHE A 26 -3.68 -1.88 -2.55
CA PHE A 26 -2.26 -1.80 -2.24
C PHE A 26 -2.02 -1.06 -0.92
N PHE A 27 -2.61 0.11 -0.70
CA PHE A 27 -2.40 0.88 0.54
C PHE A 27 -2.92 0.16 1.79
N VAL A 28 -4.06 -0.54 1.68
CA VAL A 28 -4.55 -1.36 2.79
C VAL A 28 -3.61 -2.55 3.03
N THR A 29 -3.14 -3.21 1.98
CA THR A 29 -2.22 -4.35 2.10
C THR A 29 -0.88 -3.92 2.67
N GLU A 30 -0.38 -2.75 2.28
CA GLU A 30 0.82 -2.12 2.83
C GLU A 30 0.73 -1.94 4.34
N LEU A 31 -0.38 -1.40 4.85
CA LEU A 31 -0.56 -1.23 6.30
C LEU A 31 -0.48 -2.58 7.03
N HIS A 32 -1.14 -3.61 6.49
CA HIS A 32 -1.08 -4.96 7.07
C HIS A 32 0.33 -5.54 7.01
N VAL A 33 1.05 -5.30 5.91
CA VAL A 33 2.45 -5.70 5.77
C VAL A 33 3.30 -5.03 6.83
N TRP A 34 3.16 -3.72 7.05
CA TRP A 34 3.88 -3.02 8.12
C TRP A 34 3.62 -3.65 9.49
N ILE A 35 2.35 -3.90 9.86
CA ILE A 35 2.01 -4.56 11.13
C ILE A 35 2.69 -5.92 11.26
N CYS A 36 2.64 -6.74 10.20
CA CYS A 36 3.30 -8.04 10.15
C CYS A 36 4.82 -7.93 10.28
N LEU A 37 5.45 -6.95 9.63
CA LEU A 37 6.89 -6.70 9.72
C LEU A 37 7.29 -6.29 11.13
N THR A 38 6.60 -5.33 11.74
CA THR A 38 6.84 -4.90 13.11
C THR A 38 6.72 -6.07 14.09
N ARG A 39 5.71 -6.94 13.91
CA ARG A 39 5.53 -8.14 14.73
C ARG A 39 6.60 -9.20 14.49
N ALA A 40 7.07 -9.38 13.25
CA ALA A 40 8.14 -10.31 12.90
C ALA A 40 9.49 -9.86 13.49
N MET A 41 9.75 -8.56 13.49
CA MET A 41 10.98 -7.99 14.08
C MET A 41 10.98 -8.03 15.62
N ALA A 42 9.84 -8.30 16.26
CA ALA A 42 9.77 -8.55 17.70
C ALA A 42 10.13 -10.01 18.10
N GLU A 43 10.42 -10.87 17.13
CA GLU A 43 10.84 -12.25 17.39
C GLU A 43 12.24 -12.29 18.03
N ARG A 44 12.45 -13.18 19.01
CA ARG A 44 13.74 -13.25 19.74
C ARG A 44 14.85 -13.88 18.89
N ASP A 45 14.47 -14.75 17.97
CA ASP A 45 15.36 -15.38 17.02
C ASP A 45 15.51 -14.50 15.77
N GLN A 46 16.64 -13.81 15.68
CA GLN A 46 17.00 -12.93 14.55
C GLN A 46 16.86 -13.63 13.19
N ARG A 47 17.21 -14.92 13.09
CA ARG A 47 17.16 -15.64 11.81
C ARG A 47 15.71 -15.84 11.38
N LYS A 48 14.83 -16.17 12.33
CA LYS A 48 13.38 -16.29 12.08
C LYS A 48 12.76 -14.94 11.74
N ALA A 49 13.13 -13.88 12.46
CA ALA A 49 12.66 -12.52 12.18
C ALA A 49 12.96 -12.09 10.73
N LEU A 50 14.21 -12.26 10.30
CA LEU A 50 14.64 -11.92 8.95
C LEU A 50 13.97 -12.80 7.88
N PHE A 51 13.80 -14.10 8.16
CA PHE A 51 13.09 -15.01 7.26
C PHE A 51 11.63 -14.56 7.05
N LEU A 52 10.89 -14.32 8.14
CA LEU A 52 9.49 -13.89 8.09
C LEU A 52 9.35 -12.55 7.36
N ARG A 53 10.22 -11.58 7.66
CA ARG A 53 10.25 -10.29 6.95
C ARG A 53 10.41 -10.46 5.45
N ASN A 54 11.38 -11.27 5.03
CA ASN A 54 11.68 -11.47 3.61
C ASN A 54 10.52 -12.18 2.89
N GLU A 55 9.91 -13.18 3.52
CA GLU A 55 8.76 -13.88 2.95
C GLU A 55 7.54 -12.97 2.79
N VAL A 56 7.22 -12.15 3.79
CA VAL A 56 6.10 -11.20 3.71
C VAL A 56 6.31 -10.20 2.57
N ILE A 57 7.50 -9.60 2.47
CA ILE A 57 7.82 -8.64 1.40
C ILE A 57 7.81 -9.34 0.03
N SER A 58 8.36 -10.56 -0.06
CA SER A 58 8.35 -11.33 -1.30
C SER A 58 6.93 -11.61 -1.78
N ASN A 59 6.04 -12.01 -0.87
CA ASN A 59 4.65 -12.32 -1.22
C ASN A 59 3.85 -11.08 -1.59
N LEU A 60 4.07 -9.94 -0.92
CA LEU A 60 3.50 -8.65 -1.35
C LEU A 60 3.83 -8.35 -2.81
N TRP A 61 5.11 -8.46 -3.19
CA TRP A 61 5.53 -8.15 -4.56
C TRP A 61 5.08 -9.17 -5.60
N LYS A 62 4.94 -10.45 -5.23
CA LYS A 62 4.33 -11.46 -6.11
C LYS A 62 2.87 -11.11 -6.39
N ASP A 63 2.09 -10.81 -5.35
CA ASP A 63 0.67 -10.46 -5.50
C ASP A 63 0.47 -9.16 -6.29
N THR A 64 1.33 -8.18 -6.05
CA THR A 64 1.35 -6.90 -6.78
C THR A 64 1.60 -7.13 -8.28
N GLN A 65 2.60 -7.93 -8.63
CA GLN A 65 2.91 -8.28 -10.03
C GLN A 65 1.77 -9.04 -10.70
N GLU A 66 1.17 -10.03 -10.03
CA GLU A 66 0.05 -10.79 -10.57
C GLU A 66 -1.19 -9.92 -10.81
N ARG A 67 -1.44 -8.93 -9.94
CA ARG A 67 -2.54 -7.97 -10.13
C ARG A 67 -2.27 -6.97 -11.25
N ILE A 68 -1.03 -6.48 -11.39
CA ILE A 68 -0.64 -5.59 -12.50
C ILE A 68 -0.82 -6.30 -13.85
N LYS A 69 -0.42 -7.57 -13.96
CA LYS A 69 -0.64 -8.38 -15.17
C LYS A 69 -2.12 -8.46 -15.56
N LYS A 70 -3.04 -8.57 -14.58
CA LYS A 70 -4.49 -8.61 -14.82
C LYS A 70 -5.07 -7.27 -15.26
N LEU A 71 -4.43 -6.17 -14.90
CA LEU A 71 -4.79 -4.81 -15.33
C LEU A 71 -4.24 -4.46 -16.72
N ALA A 72 -3.35 -5.29 -17.27
CA ALA A 72 -2.48 -4.92 -18.38
C ALA A 72 -3.26 -4.74 -19.71
N ARG A 73 -3.67 -3.50 -19.95
CA ARG A 73 -3.71 -2.85 -21.28
C ARG A 73 -2.55 -1.86 -21.47
N MET A 74 -1.62 -1.79 -20.51
CA MET A 74 -0.54 -0.78 -20.47
C MET A 74 0.81 -1.33 -20.95
N PRO A 75 1.67 -0.50 -21.56
CA PRO A 75 3.03 -0.89 -21.98
C PRO A 75 3.89 -1.38 -20.81
N THR A 76 4.79 -2.32 -21.06
CA THR A 76 5.69 -2.90 -20.04
C THR A 76 6.57 -1.87 -19.34
N GLU A 77 6.99 -0.83 -20.07
CA GLU A 77 7.81 0.26 -19.51
C GLU A 77 7.07 1.01 -18.39
N MET A 78 5.83 1.41 -18.65
CA MET A 78 4.97 2.09 -17.68
C MET A 78 4.66 1.19 -16.46
N GLN A 79 4.56 -0.13 -16.66
CA GLN A 79 4.40 -1.07 -15.54
C GLN A 79 5.65 -1.12 -14.65
N ARG A 80 6.84 -1.03 -15.25
CA ARG A 80 8.10 -1.01 -14.52
C ARG A 80 8.27 0.27 -13.71
N GLU A 81 7.98 1.43 -14.33
CA GLU A 81 7.97 2.72 -13.65
C GLU A 81 6.99 2.71 -12.48
N GLY A 82 5.74 2.27 -12.70
CA GLY A 82 4.75 2.17 -11.63
C GLY A 82 5.18 1.22 -10.50
N MET A 83 5.88 0.12 -10.80
CA MET A 83 6.44 -0.76 -9.76
C MET A 83 7.54 -0.06 -8.94
N GLN A 84 8.39 0.73 -9.60
CA GLN A 84 9.42 1.51 -8.93
C GLN A 84 8.80 2.57 -8.02
N ASP A 85 7.77 3.27 -8.50
CA ASP A 85 7.04 4.27 -7.70
C ASP A 85 6.37 3.63 -6.48
N LEU A 86 5.72 2.47 -6.65
CA LEU A 86 5.12 1.72 -5.54
C LEU A 86 6.17 1.26 -4.52
N SER A 87 7.36 0.87 -4.98
CA SER A 87 8.47 0.50 -4.08
C SER A 87 8.97 1.70 -3.28
N GLN A 88 9.14 2.86 -3.92
CA GLN A 88 9.52 4.10 -3.23
C GLN A 88 8.46 4.53 -2.23
N HIS A 89 7.19 4.47 -2.62
CA HIS A 89 6.04 4.73 -1.76
C HIS A 89 6.04 3.82 -0.53
N LEU A 90 6.14 2.50 -0.73
CA LEU A 90 6.18 1.53 0.36
C LEU A 90 7.30 1.86 1.37
N ASN A 91 8.51 2.15 0.88
CA ASN A 91 9.63 2.47 1.76
C ASN A 91 9.38 3.76 2.57
N ALA A 92 8.82 4.79 1.93
CA ALA A 92 8.50 6.05 2.60
C ALA A 92 7.38 5.86 3.64
N ALA A 93 6.34 5.08 3.30
CA ALA A 93 5.23 4.79 4.20
C ALA A 93 5.67 3.98 5.42
N LEU A 94 6.48 2.93 5.23
CA LEU A 94 7.02 2.14 6.34
C LEU A 94 7.83 3.01 7.32
N ALA A 95 8.70 3.89 6.81
CA ALA A 95 9.45 4.83 7.64
C ALA A 95 8.52 5.78 8.41
N LEU A 96 7.47 6.28 7.75
CA LEU A 96 6.50 7.16 8.37
C LEU A 96 5.69 6.49 9.49
N TYR A 97 5.31 5.23 9.30
CA TYR A 97 4.61 4.45 10.32
C TYR A 97 5.52 4.15 11.51
N ASP A 98 6.80 3.84 11.27
CA ASP A 98 7.78 3.62 12.34
C ASP A 98 8.00 4.90 13.18
N GLU A 99 8.12 6.07 12.54
CA GLU A 99 8.19 7.35 13.24
C GLU A 99 6.90 7.65 14.02
N GLY A 100 5.74 7.37 13.42
CA GLY A 100 4.44 7.55 14.07
C GLY A 100 4.28 6.66 15.30
N LEU A 101 4.73 5.41 15.23
CA LEU A 101 4.65 4.43 16.32
C LEU A 101 5.59 4.78 17.49
N GLN A 102 6.78 5.32 17.21
CA GLN A 102 7.71 5.77 18.26
C GLN A 102 7.28 7.08 18.94
N GLY A 103 6.39 7.85 18.29
CA GLY A 103 5.87 9.12 18.76
C GLY A 103 4.62 9.02 19.63
N ASP A 104 3.55 9.69 19.20
CA ASP A 104 2.24 9.76 19.85
C ASP A 104 1.16 9.18 18.93
N ASP A 105 0.03 8.73 19.50
CA ASP A 105 -1.10 8.16 18.74
C ASP A 105 -1.60 9.12 17.66
N LYS A 106 -1.51 10.44 17.90
CA LYS A 106 -1.83 11.48 16.91
C LYS A 106 -0.87 11.49 15.72
N ALA A 107 0.40 11.23 15.95
CA ALA A 107 1.41 11.16 14.89
C ALA A 107 1.18 9.92 14.01
N LEU A 108 0.89 8.76 14.63
CA LEU A 108 0.52 7.55 13.91
C LEU A 108 -0.79 7.74 13.12
N ALA A 109 -1.82 8.32 13.74
CA ALA A 109 -3.07 8.65 13.05
C ALA A 109 -2.84 9.61 11.87
N GLY A 110 -1.97 10.61 12.03
CA GLY A 110 -1.58 11.53 10.97
C GLY A 110 -0.75 10.87 9.85
N ALA A 111 0.07 9.86 10.16
CA ALA A 111 0.76 9.03 9.18
C ALA A 111 -0.23 8.19 8.35
N LEU A 112 -1.15 7.49 9.03
CA LEU A 112 -2.20 6.71 8.39
C LEU A 112 -3.10 7.55 7.49
N TRP A 113 -3.47 8.75 7.94
CA TRP A 113 -4.25 9.69 7.13
C TRP A 113 -3.52 10.07 5.82
N ARG A 114 -2.23 10.41 5.91
CA ARG A 114 -1.42 10.82 4.75
C ARG A 114 -1.22 9.72 3.72
N VAL A 115 -1.16 8.46 4.14
CA VAL A 115 -0.87 7.35 3.23
C VAL A 115 -2.15 6.72 2.68
N ILE A 116 -3.16 6.48 3.53
CA ILE A 116 -4.35 5.72 3.16
C ILE A 116 -5.49 6.63 2.67
N LEU A 117 -5.59 7.85 3.23
CA LEU A 117 -6.75 8.73 3.04
C LEU A 117 -6.46 9.97 2.19
N SER A 118 -5.20 10.35 1.97
CA SER A 118 -4.85 11.44 1.05
C SER A 118 -5.17 11.16 -0.43
N CYS A 119 -5.62 9.95 -0.77
CA CYS A 119 -6.20 9.66 -2.10
C CYS A 119 -7.71 9.88 -2.18
N ASN A 120 -8.38 10.35 -1.11
CA ASN A 120 -9.78 10.75 -1.11
C ASN A 120 -9.93 12.28 -0.98
N GLY A 121 -9.92 12.97 -2.12
CA GLY A 121 -10.25 14.40 -2.24
C GLY A 121 -9.00 15.25 -2.42
N GLU A 122 -8.79 15.98 -3.51
CA GLU A 122 -9.70 16.51 -4.53
C GLU A 122 -9.00 16.30 -5.89
N GLU A 123 -9.74 15.98 -6.97
CA GLU A 123 -9.25 16.48 -8.26
C GLU A 123 -9.04 17.99 -8.05
N PRO A 124 -7.87 18.57 -8.36
CA PRO A 124 -7.78 20.01 -8.39
C PRO A 124 -8.79 20.44 -9.45
N VAL A 125 -9.94 20.94 -9.00
CA VAL A 125 -10.80 21.73 -9.86
C VAL A 125 -9.88 22.85 -10.30
N TYR A 126 -9.47 22.82 -11.56
CA TYR A 126 -8.91 23.98 -12.22
C TYR A 126 -9.98 25.07 -12.22
N THR A 127 -10.21 25.69 -11.05
CA THR A 127 -10.87 26.97 -10.93
C THR A 127 -9.76 28.00 -11.01
N ILE A 128 -9.25 28.19 -12.23
CA ILE A 128 -8.53 29.41 -12.56
C ILE A 128 -9.03 29.84 -13.93
N LEU A 129 -9.95 30.82 -13.87
CA LEU A 129 -10.12 31.99 -14.73
C LEU A 129 -9.93 31.83 -16.24
#